data_AF-A0A382ES28-F1
#
_entry.id   AF-A0A382ES28-F1
#
_cell.length_a   1.000
_cell.length_b   1.000
_cell.length_c   1.000
_cell.angle_alpha   90.00
_cell.angle_beta   90.00
_cell.angle_gamma   90.00
#
_symmetry.space_group_name_H-M   'P 1'
#
loop_
_entity.id
_entity.type
_entity.pdbx_description
1 polymer ?
#
loop_
_entity_poly.entity_id
_entity_poly.type
_entity_poly.pdbx_seq_one_letter_code
_entity_poly.pdbx_strand_id
1 'polypeptide(L)'
;VVLESGELLKASLRGRLKLEQRPGDQVVIGDRVRVAGGDGTYTIEEIFPRETAITRSRFGGRSVKVLVANADRMLLVVATARPQTRRGLIDRLLVVAETGGVVPIIVVNKMDLQGALAVAEELEGVYEPLGYEVVRVSALTGEGLGQFGEKVCQGIAVLAGSSGVGKSSLVNAFEPEHRLRTGELSRKRGTGRHTTVSASLIQLGCGGLVADTPGFSDVGLWGVRRSELDTCFPEFRPL
;
A
#
# COMPACT_ATOMS: atom_id res chain seq x y z
N VAL A 1 13.05 11.18 7.79
CA VAL A 1 12.65 10.35 8.96
C VAL A 1 11.58 11.12 9.68
N VAL A 2 10.49 10.48 10.06
CA VAL A 2 9.45 11.08 10.92
C VAL A 2 9.72 10.59 12.33
N LEU A 3 9.84 11.51 13.30
CA LEU A 3 9.93 11.16 14.71
C LEU A 3 8.54 10.86 15.30
N GLU A 4 8.48 10.21 16.45
CA GLU A 4 7.22 10.02 17.20
C GLU A 4 6.54 11.34 17.57
N SER A 5 7.30 12.43 17.68
CA SER A 5 6.78 13.79 17.86
C SER A 5 6.09 14.36 16.61
N GLY A 6 6.14 13.67 15.48
CA GLY A 6 5.69 14.17 14.17
C GLY A 6 6.71 15.03 13.42
N GLU A 7 7.88 15.29 14.02
CA GLU A 7 8.92 16.11 13.39
C GLU A 7 9.56 15.40 12.18
N LEU A 8 9.68 16.13 11.07
CA LEU A 8 10.32 15.67 9.85
C LEU A 8 11.81 16.01 9.84
N LEU A 9 12.65 14.98 9.94
CA LEU A 9 14.10 15.12 9.91
C LEU A 9 14.69 14.70 8.56
N LYS A 10 15.59 15.54 8.03
CA LYS A 10 16.49 15.15 6.95
C LYS A 10 17.68 14.41 7.55
N ALA A 11 17.76 13.10 7.31
CA ALA A 11 18.83 12.25 7.81
C ALA A 11 19.57 11.54 6.68
N SER A 12 20.87 11.31 6.87
CA SER A 12 21.70 10.53 5.96
C SER A 12 21.93 9.11 6.49
N LEU A 13 22.17 8.14 5.61
CA LEU A 13 22.47 6.77 6.03
C LEU A 13 23.94 6.64 6.43
N ARG A 14 24.21 6.13 7.65
CA ARG A 14 25.59 5.90 8.13
C ARG A 14 26.34 4.96 7.18
N GLY A 15 27.59 5.28 6.86
CA GLY A 15 28.38 4.58 5.84
C GLY A 15 28.42 3.05 6.03
N ARG A 16 28.59 2.57 7.27
CA ARG A 16 28.60 1.13 7.59
C ARG A 16 27.31 0.41 7.18
N LEU A 17 26.16 1.08 7.36
CA LEU A 17 24.86 0.51 7.02
C LEU A 17 24.64 0.42 5.52
N LYS A 18 25.43 1.11 4.68
CA LYS A 18 25.35 0.98 3.21
C LYS A 18 25.94 -0.33 2.71
N LEU A 19 26.75 -1.00 3.54
CA LEU A 19 27.47 -2.23 3.19
C LEU A 19 26.80 -3.49 3.77
N GLU A 20 25.84 -3.32 4.68
CA GLU A 20 25.10 -4.43 5.27
C GLU A 20 24.18 -5.08 4.24
N GLN A 21 24.25 -6.40 4.08
CA GLN A 21 23.37 -7.11 3.17
C GLN A 21 21.97 -7.22 3.76
N ARG A 22 20.98 -6.63 3.10
CA ARG A 22 19.55 -6.74 3.44
C ARG A 22 18.75 -7.18 2.20
N PRO A 23 17.65 -7.92 2.37
CA PRO A 23 16.75 -8.20 1.26
C PRO A 23 16.17 -6.91 0.66
N GLY A 24 16.41 -6.70 -0.64
CA GLY A 24 15.93 -5.53 -1.39
C GLY A 24 16.76 -4.26 -1.18
N ASP A 25 16.10 -3.10 -1.23
CA ASP A 25 16.76 -1.80 -1.04
C ASP A 25 17.16 -1.62 0.45
N GLN A 26 18.30 -0.96 0.69
CA GLN A 26 18.90 -0.83 2.04
C GLN A 26 17.98 -0.19 3.07
N VAL A 27 17.28 0.86 2.64
CA VAL A 27 16.26 1.57 3.41
C VAL A 27 15.08 1.79 2.48
N VAL A 28 13.88 1.47 2.94
CA VAL A 28 12.62 1.72 2.25
C VAL A 28 11.68 2.51 3.15
N ILE A 29 10.58 3.01 2.57
CA ILE A 29 9.53 3.63 3.38
C ILE A 29 8.95 2.61 4.36
N GLY A 30 8.66 3.08 5.57
CA GLY A 30 8.16 2.27 6.68
C GLY A 30 9.24 1.52 7.48
N ASP A 31 10.51 1.55 7.06
CA ASP A 31 11.60 1.07 7.92
C ASP A 31 11.64 1.90 9.22
N ARG A 32 11.56 1.21 10.36
CA ARG A 32 11.79 1.81 11.69
C ARG A 32 13.30 2.00 11.84
N VAL A 33 13.72 3.19 12.27
CA VAL A 33 15.15 3.55 12.36
C VAL A 33 15.49 4.27 13.65
N ARG A 34 16.71 4.08 14.14
CA ARG A 34 17.30 4.96 15.15
C ARG A 34 18.11 6.04 14.46
N VAL A 35 17.84 7.29 14.80
CA VAL A 35 18.62 8.45 14.33
C VAL A 35 19.41 9.05 15.48
N ALA A 36 20.60 9.54 15.16
CA ALA A 36 21.43 10.35 16.05
C ALA A 36 21.89 11.62 15.32
N GLY A 37 22.20 12.65 16.09
CA GLY A 37 22.63 13.95 15.56
C GLY A 37 21.94 15.11 16.28
N GLY A 38 22.14 16.30 15.74
CA GLY A 38 21.65 17.59 16.25
C GLY A 38 21.96 18.70 15.25
N ASP A 39 21.45 19.90 15.49
CA ASP A 39 21.75 21.10 14.69
C ASP A 39 21.52 20.93 13.18
N GLY A 40 20.39 20.31 12.82
CA GLY A 40 19.97 20.14 11.42
C GLY A 40 20.69 19.03 10.65
N THR A 41 21.62 18.30 11.29
CA THR A 41 22.32 17.17 10.67
C THR A 41 22.02 15.88 11.43
N TYR A 42 21.24 14.99 10.82
CA TYR A 42 20.87 13.71 11.40
C TYR A 42 21.45 12.54 10.59
N THR A 43 21.73 11.44 11.29
CA THR A 43 22.25 10.21 10.69
C THR A 43 21.44 9.01 11.19
N ILE A 44 21.03 8.14 10.27
CA ILE A 44 20.43 6.84 10.58
C ILE A 44 21.56 5.92 11.07
N GLU A 45 21.51 5.54 12.34
CA GLU A 45 22.54 4.73 12.99
C GLU A 45 22.20 3.25 13.03
N GLU A 46 20.91 2.94 13.01
CA GLU A 46 20.37 1.59 13.02
C GLU A 46 19.06 1.54 12.25
N ILE A 47 18.82 0.42 11.58
CA ILE A 47 17.55 0.10 10.90
C ILE A 47 17.05 -1.19 11.53
N PHE A 48 15.91 -1.13 12.21
CA PHE A 48 15.34 -2.27 12.91
C PHE A 48 14.89 -3.37 11.92
N PRO A 49 14.71 -4.62 12.39
CA PRO A 49 14.13 -5.69 11.59
C PRO A 49 12.73 -5.31 11.05
N ARG A 50 12.40 -5.83 9.87
CA ARG A 50 11.07 -5.64 9.26
C ARG A 50 10.15 -6.74 9.78
N GLU A 51 9.02 -6.37 10.36
CA GLU A 51 7.97 -7.31 10.78
C GLU A 51 7.13 -7.76 9.58
N THR A 52 6.79 -6.81 8.71
CA THR A 52 6.07 -7.06 7.47
C THR A 52 6.79 -6.40 6.30
N ALA A 53 6.58 -6.91 5.08
CA ALA A 53 7.17 -6.30 3.89
C ALA A 53 6.34 -6.60 2.64
N ILE A 54 5.91 -5.54 1.97
CA ILE A 54 5.35 -5.69 0.63
C ILE A 54 6.49 -5.70 -0.37
N THR A 55 6.62 -6.82 -1.08
CA THR A 55 7.72 -7.05 -2.00
C THR A 55 7.23 -7.22 -3.43
N ARG A 56 8.10 -6.86 -4.38
CA ARG A 56 7.91 -7.11 -5.79
C ARG A 56 9.04 -8.00 -6.29
N SER A 57 8.69 -9.22 -6.66
CA SER A 57 9.57 -10.13 -7.38
C SER A 57 9.40 -9.93 -8.89
N ARG A 58 10.52 -9.79 -9.62
CA ARG A 58 10.51 -9.81 -11.10
C ARG A 58 10.54 -11.25 -11.60
N PHE A 59 9.87 -11.51 -12.72
CA PHE A 59 9.99 -12.77 -13.47
C PHE A 59 11.48 -13.11 -13.68
N GLY A 60 11.88 -14.33 -13.30
CA GLY A 60 13.28 -14.79 -13.35
C GLY A 60 14.04 -14.72 -12.03
N GLY A 61 13.44 -14.26 -10.93
CA GLY A 61 13.94 -14.48 -9.56
C GLY A 61 15.23 -13.74 -9.16
N ARG A 62 15.78 -12.88 -10.03
CA ARG A 62 17.10 -12.26 -9.82
C ARG A 62 17.12 -11.08 -8.85
N SER A 63 15.98 -10.51 -8.47
CA SER A 63 15.91 -9.51 -7.39
C SER A 63 14.50 -9.34 -6.83
N VAL A 64 14.39 -9.49 -5.50
CA VAL A 64 13.22 -9.08 -4.72
C VAL A 64 13.40 -7.62 -4.35
N LYS A 65 12.45 -6.77 -4.74
CA LYS A 65 12.45 -5.35 -4.33
C LYS A 65 11.42 -5.15 -3.23
N VAL A 66 11.85 -4.69 -2.06
CA VAL A 66 10.91 -4.24 -1.02
C VAL A 66 10.36 -2.87 -1.41
N LEU A 67 9.04 -2.73 -1.38
CA LEU A 67 8.34 -1.48 -1.73
C LEU A 67 7.97 -0.69 -0.47
N VAL A 68 7.45 -1.38 0.54
CA VAL A 68 7.02 -0.84 1.83
C VAL A 68 7.38 -1.85 2.91
N ALA A 69 8.00 -1.40 4.00
CA ALA A 69 8.26 -2.21 5.19
C ALA A 69 7.27 -1.82 6.30
N ASN A 70 7.01 -2.76 7.21
CA ASN A 70 6.18 -2.55 8.40
C ASN A 70 4.80 -1.95 8.08
N ALA A 71 4.23 -2.32 6.93
CA ALA A 71 2.84 -2.02 6.61
C ALA A 71 1.93 -2.91 7.45
N ASP A 72 0.95 -2.32 8.13
CA ASP A 72 -0.01 -3.08 8.93
C ASP A 72 -1.09 -3.69 8.02
N ARG A 73 -1.48 -2.95 6.98
CA ARG A 73 -2.55 -3.35 6.08
C ARG A 73 -2.42 -2.84 4.66
N MET A 74 -3.05 -3.58 3.76
CA MET A 74 -3.11 -3.31 2.34
C MET A 74 -4.57 -3.19 1.91
N LEU A 75 -5.00 -1.99 1.56
CA LEU A 75 -6.34 -1.69 1.07
C LEU A 75 -6.35 -1.90 -0.44
N LEU A 76 -6.98 -3.00 -0.87
CA LEU A 76 -7.20 -3.38 -2.25
C LEU A 76 -8.38 -2.59 -2.79
N VAL A 77 -8.11 -1.39 -3.30
CA VAL A 77 -9.12 -0.52 -3.89
C VAL A 77 -9.53 -1.05 -5.26
N VAL A 78 -10.77 -1.51 -5.34
CA VAL A 78 -11.42 -1.98 -6.56
C VAL A 78 -12.52 -1.00 -6.95
N ALA A 79 -12.88 -0.98 -8.23
CA ALA A 79 -14.04 -0.22 -8.71
C ALA A 79 -15.05 -1.14 -9.38
N THR A 80 -16.32 -0.83 -9.18
CA THR A 80 -17.47 -1.65 -9.58
C THR A 80 -17.74 -1.62 -11.08
N ALA A 81 -17.46 -0.51 -11.77
CA ALA A 81 -17.84 -0.37 -13.18
C ALA A 81 -16.81 0.34 -14.07
N ARG A 82 -16.06 1.34 -13.60
CA ARG A 82 -15.21 2.18 -14.47
C ARG A 82 -13.84 2.51 -13.87
N PRO A 83 -12.79 1.70 -14.11
CA PRO A 83 -12.83 0.37 -14.73
C PRO A 83 -13.32 -0.69 -13.75
N GLN A 84 -14.13 -1.65 -14.21
CA GLN A 84 -14.43 -2.83 -13.41
C GLN A 84 -13.14 -3.60 -13.13
N THR A 85 -12.89 -3.90 -11.86
CA THR A 85 -11.67 -4.61 -11.47
C THR A 85 -11.83 -6.11 -11.75
N ARG A 86 -10.82 -6.70 -12.40
CA ARG A 86 -10.81 -8.15 -12.68
C ARG A 86 -10.54 -8.92 -11.39
N ARG A 87 -11.33 -9.95 -11.10
CA ARG A 87 -11.16 -10.83 -9.92
C ARG A 87 -9.73 -11.35 -9.76
N GLY A 88 -9.11 -11.82 -10.84
CA GLY A 88 -7.71 -12.29 -10.80
C GLY A 88 -6.65 -11.24 -10.43
N LEU A 89 -6.98 -9.94 -10.43
CA LEU A 89 -6.12 -8.92 -9.81
C LEU A 89 -6.29 -8.88 -8.29
N ILE A 90 -7.51 -9.03 -7.79
CA ILE A 90 -7.84 -9.09 -6.37
C ILE A 90 -7.08 -10.26 -5.75
N ASP A 91 -7.25 -11.47 -6.28
CA ASP A 91 -6.57 -12.69 -5.80
C ASP A 91 -5.05 -12.50 -5.71
N ARG A 92 -4.44 -11.91 -6.74
CA ARG A 92 -2.98 -11.65 -6.76
C ARG A 92 -2.55 -10.65 -5.70
N LEU A 93 -3.38 -9.63 -5.44
CA LEU A 93 -3.08 -8.63 -4.41
C LEU A 93 -3.25 -9.21 -3.01
N LEU A 94 -4.25 -10.07 -2.80
CA LEU A 94 -4.43 -10.82 -1.55
C LEU A 94 -3.19 -11.66 -1.27
N VAL A 95 -2.75 -12.43 -2.26
CA VAL A 95 -1.52 -13.23 -2.17
C VAL A 95 -0.29 -12.38 -1.82
N VAL A 96 -0.14 -11.20 -2.42
CA VAL A 96 0.97 -10.27 -2.11
C VAL A 96 0.91 -9.79 -0.66
N ALA A 97 -0.28 -9.44 -0.16
CA ALA A 97 -0.46 -8.98 1.21
C ALA A 97 -0.15 -10.10 2.21
N GLU A 98 -0.73 -11.28 1.99
CA GLU A 98 -0.53 -12.48 2.83
C GLU A 98 0.94 -12.91 2.87
N THR A 99 1.62 -12.98 1.72
CA THR A 99 3.06 -13.29 1.66
C THR A 99 3.90 -12.27 2.40
N GLY A 100 3.45 -11.01 2.44
CA GLY A 100 4.11 -9.92 3.13
C GLY A 100 3.81 -9.82 4.62
N GLY A 101 2.92 -10.67 5.16
CA GLY A 101 2.40 -10.56 6.52
C GLY A 101 1.54 -9.33 6.77
N VAL A 102 0.98 -8.74 5.71
CA VAL A 102 0.19 -7.50 5.75
C VAL A 102 -1.29 -7.84 5.66
N VAL A 103 -2.13 -7.28 6.53
CA VAL A 103 -3.57 -7.58 6.54
C VAL A 103 -4.24 -7.03 5.27
N PRO A 104 -4.81 -7.87 4.38
CA PRO A 104 -5.54 -7.39 3.22
C PRO A 104 -6.97 -6.95 3.58
N ILE A 105 -7.43 -5.85 3.00
CA ILE A 105 -8.81 -5.36 3.10
C ILE A 105 -9.28 -4.97 1.70
N ILE A 106 -10.41 -5.50 1.25
CA ILE A 106 -10.98 -5.16 -0.06
C ILE A 106 -11.82 -3.90 0.10
N VAL A 107 -11.55 -2.88 -0.71
CA VAL A 107 -12.26 -1.60 -0.68
C VAL A 107 -12.98 -1.40 -2.00
N VAL A 108 -14.31 -1.59 -1.99
CA VAL A 108 -15.17 -1.47 -3.17
C VAL A 108 -15.58 -0.01 -3.33
N ASN A 109 -14.89 0.71 -4.21
CA ASN A 109 -15.13 2.12 -4.46
C ASN A 109 -16.14 2.35 -5.59
N LYS A 110 -16.66 3.58 -5.65
CA LYS A 110 -17.64 4.07 -6.63
C LYS A 110 -19.01 3.44 -6.46
N MET A 111 -19.45 3.31 -5.20
CA MET A 111 -20.80 2.84 -4.86
C MET A 111 -21.93 3.74 -5.37
N ASP A 112 -21.60 4.95 -5.80
CA ASP A 112 -22.50 5.88 -6.50
C ASP A 112 -22.92 5.44 -7.91
N LEU A 113 -22.23 4.45 -8.50
CA LEU A 113 -22.54 3.99 -9.86
C LEU A 113 -23.68 2.96 -9.88
N GLN A 114 -24.53 3.06 -10.90
CA GLN A 114 -25.58 2.07 -11.13
C GLN A 114 -24.99 0.66 -11.27
N GLY A 115 -25.57 -0.31 -10.55
CA GLY A 115 -25.11 -1.70 -10.52
C GLY A 115 -23.95 -1.98 -9.57
N ALA A 116 -23.42 -0.96 -8.87
CA ALA A 116 -22.32 -1.14 -7.92
C ALA A 116 -22.67 -2.09 -6.77
N LEU A 117 -23.92 -2.04 -6.28
CA LEU A 117 -24.40 -2.91 -5.20
C LEU A 117 -24.27 -4.40 -5.55
N ALA A 118 -24.75 -4.81 -6.72
CA ALA A 118 -24.67 -6.21 -7.15
C ALA A 118 -23.20 -6.70 -7.24
N VAL A 119 -22.29 -5.85 -7.70
CA VAL A 119 -20.85 -6.19 -7.76
C VAL A 119 -20.25 -6.27 -6.35
N ALA A 120 -20.64 -5.38 -5.44
CA ALA A 120 -20.16 -5.42 -4.05
C ALA A 120 -20.62 -6.71 -3.35
N GLU A 121 -21.91 -7.05 -3.45
CA GLU A 121 -22.50 -8.27 -2.90
C GLU A 121 -21.86 -9.54 -3.48
N GLU A 122 -21.53 -9.53 -4.78
CA GLU A 122 -20.79 -10.62 -5.43
C GLU A 122 -19.40 -10.81 -4.82
N LEU A 123 -18.68 -9.71 -4.55
CA LEU A 123 -17.35 -9.78 -3.93
C LEU A 123 -17.45 -10.21 -2.47
N GLU A 124 -18.38 -9.66 -1.70
CA GLU A 124 -18.62 -10.06 -0.31
C GLU A 124 -18.94 -11.55 -0.19
N GLY A 125 -19.87 -12.05 -1.00
CA GLY A 125 -20.23 -13.46 -1.01
C GLY A 125 -19.09 -14.41 -1.39
N VAL A 126 -18.04 -13.91 -2.04
CA VAL A 126 -16.84 -14.68 -2.38
C VAL A 126 -15.77 -14.56 -1.29
N TYR A 127 -15.46 -13.35 -0.82
CA TYR A 127 -14.27 -13.10 -0.01
C TYR A 127 -14.52 -13.04 1.51
N GLU A 128 -15.71 -12.62 1.96
CA GLU A 128 -16.01 -12.61 3.40
C GLU A 128 -16.02 -14.02 4.02
N PRO A 129 -16.57 -15.07 3.36
CA PRO A 129 -16.46 -16.44 3.86
C PRO A 129 -15.02 -16.96 3.97
N LEU A 130 -14.08 -16.35 3.24
CA LEU A 130 -12.65 -16.68 3.29
C LEU A 130 -11.91 -15.90 4.39
N GLY A 131 -12.61 -15.04 5.14
CA GLY A 131 -12.06 -14.24 6.23
C GLY A 131 -11.53 -12.87 5.81
N TYR A 132 -11.76 -12.44 4.56
CA TYR A 132 -11.35 -11.12 4.10
C TYR A 132 -12.44 -10.08 4.35
N GLU A 133 -12.06 -8.95 4.95
CA GLU A 133 -12.95 -7.82 5.13
C GLU A 133 -13.21 -7.10 3.78
N VAL A 134 -14.48 -6.79 3.51
CA VAL A 134 -14.90 -5.99 2.36
C VAL A 134 -15.59 -4.72 2.84
N VAL A 135 -15.12 -3.57 2.36
CA VAL A 135 -15.63 -2.25 2.73
C VAL A 135 -16.18 -1.55 1.50
N ARG A 136 -17.46 -1.15 1.56
CA ARG A 136 -18.13 -0.38 0.51
C ARG A 136 -17.87 1.10 0.71
N VAL A 137 -17.43 1.80 -0.33
CA VAL A 137 -17.14 3.24 -0.26
C VAL A 137 -17.53 3.99 -1.53
N SER A 138 -17.85 5.27 -1.39
CA SER A 138 -17.84 6.21 -2.51
C SER A 138 -17.06 7.45 -2.13
N ALA A 139 -15.91 7.63 -2.78
CA ALA A 139 -15.17 8.89 -2.70
C ALA A 139 -15.96 10.10 -3.23
N LEU A 140 -17.01 9.88 -4.03
CA LEU A 140 -17.82 10.95 -4.61
C LEU A 140 -18.89 11.43 -3.63
N THR A 141 -19.62 10.51 -3.00
CA THR A 141 -20.73 10.84 -2.09
C THR A 141 -20.31 10.93 -0.63
N GLY A 142 -19.15 10.37 -0.28
CA GLY A 142 -18.66 10.24 1.09
C GLY A 142 -19.17 9.01 1.83
N GLU A 143 -20.03 8.20 1.20
CA GLU A 143 -20.51 6.94 1.77
C GLU A 143 -19.34 6.01 2.12
N GLY A 144 -19.38 5.42 3.33
CA GLY A 144 -18.37 4.47 3.79
C GLY A 144 -17.01 5.08 4.17
N LEU A 145 -16.81 6.40 4.06
CA LEU A 145 -15.52 7.03 4.39
C LEU A 145 -15.13 6.90 5.87
N GLY A 146 -16.10 6.77 6.78
CA GLY A 146 -15.83 6.49 8.19
C GLY A 146 -15.13 5.16 8.39
N GLN A 147 -15.67 4.09 7.78
CA GLN A 147 -15.06 2.75 7.80
C GLN A 147 -13.70 2.76 7.13
N PHE A 148 -13.54 3.45 5.99
CA PHE A 148 -12.24 3.65 5.35
C PHE A 148 -11.24 4.33 6.30
N GLY A 149 -11.68 5.37 7.02
CA GLY A 149 -10.93 6.11 8.02
C GLY A 149 -10.35 5.23 9.13
N GLU A 150 -11.18 4.36 9.71
CA GLU A 150 -10.75 3.36 10.69
C GLU A 150 -9.59 2.51 10.17
N LYS A 151 -9.60 2.21 8.85
CA LYS A 151 -8.54 1.46 8.18
C LYS A 151 -7.39 2.31 7.66
N VAL A 152 -7.35 3.62 7.82
CA VAL A 152 -6.17 4.43 7.41
C VAL A 152 -5.54 5.22 8.55
N CYS A 153 -6.26 5.40 9.67
CA CYS A 153 -5.82 6.25 10.78
C CYS A 153 -4.88 5.60 11.80
N GLN A 154 -4.54 4.32 11.67
CA GLN A 154 -3.60 3.64 12.55
C GLN A 154 -2.37 3.22 11.76
N GLY A 155 -1.16 3.19 12.31
CA GLY A 155 0.02 2.61 11.62
C GLY A 155 0.21 3.01 10.14
N ILE A 156 0.65 2.07 9.31
CA ILE A 156 0.91 2.23 7.86
C ILE A 156 -0.11 1.42 7.05
N ALA A 157 -0.90 2.13 6.25
CA ALA A 157 -1.80 1.57 5.25
C ALA A 157 -1.24 1.73 3.83
N VAL A 158 -1.42 0.71 3.00
CA VAL A 158 -1.00 0.72 1.59
C VAL A 158 -2.21 0.61 0.68
N LEU A 159 -2.42 1.58 -0.21
CA LEU A 159 -3.50 1.52 -1.18
C LEU A 159 -3.02 0.89 -2.49
N ALA A 160 -3.66 -0.20 -2.90
CA ALA A 160 -3.34 -0.91 -4.13
C ALA A 160 -4.55 -1.15 -5.02
N GLY A 161 -4.33 -1.25 -6.34
CA GLY A 161 -5.41 -1.43 -7.31
C GLY A 161 -5.11 -0.70 -8.61
N SER A 162 -5.87 -1.00 -9.67
CA SER A 162 -5.64 -0.44 -11.00
C SER A 162 -5.68 1.10 -11.02
N SER A 163 -5.09 1.70 -12.04
CA SER A 163 -5.29 3.14 -12.29
C SER A 163 -6.79 3.44 -12.51
N GLY A 164 -7.26 4.58 -11.99
CA GLY A 164 -8.65 5.02 -12.16
C GLY A 164 -9.69 4.41 -11.21
N VAL A 165 -9.34 3.44 -10.36
CA VAL A 165 -10.26 2.87 -9.35
C VAL A 165 -10.62 3.85 -8.23
N GLY A 166 -9.84 4.94 -8.08
CA GLY A 166 -10.15 6.05 -7.16
C GLY A 166 -9.36 6.06 -5.85
N LYS A 167 -8.19 5.41 -5.76
CA LYS A 167 -7.29 5.46 -4.59
C LYS A 167 -7.04 6.88 -4.08
N SER A 168 -6.61 7.78 -4.98
CA SER A 168 -6.33 9.19 -4.66
C SER A 168 -7.58 9.95 -4.26
N SER A 169 -8.71 9.65 -4.93
CA SER A 169 -9.99 10.26 -4.61
C SER A 169 -10.45 9.87 -3.22
N LEU A 170 -10.24 8.62 -2.78
CA LEU A 170 -10.58 8.19 -1.43
C LEU A 170 -9.76 8.93 -0.37
N VAL A 171 -8.43 8.97 -0.52
CA VAL A 171 -7.57 9.69 0.44
C VAL A 171 -7.94 11.17 0.50
N ASN A 172 -8.19 11.81 -0.64
CA ASN A 172 -8.58 13.22 -0.69
C ASN A 172 -9.99 13.50 -0.17
N ALA A 173 -10.91 12.54 -0.31
CA ALA A 173 -12.26 12.68 0.23
C ALA A 173 -12.27 12.49 1.76
N PHE A 174 -11.43 11.59 2.27
CA PHE A 174 -11.24 11.39 3.70
C PHE A 174 -10.45 12.53 4.36
N GLU A 175 -9.40 13.03 3.70
CA GLU A 175 -8.50 14.06 4.22
C GLU A 175 -8.51 15.32 3.32
N PRO A 176 -9.63 16.06 3.28
CA PRO A 176 -9.81 17.17 2.33
C PRO A 176 -8.85 18.34 2.58
N GLU A 177 -8.41 18.54 3.83
CA GLU A 177 -7.50 19.61 4.25
C GLU A 177 -6.07 19.38 3.72
N HIS A 178 -5.66 18.12 3.56
CA HIS A 178 -4.31 17.77 3.10
C HIS A 178 -4.15 17.79 1.59
N ARG A 179 -5.21 18.12 0.81
CA ARG A 179 -5.29 18.08 -0.67
C ARG A 179 -4.01 17.56 -1.30
N LEU A 180 -3.80 16.26 -1.24
CA LEU A 180 -2.70 15.63 -1.95
C LEU A 180 -2.91 16.07 -3.38
N ARG A 181 -1.92 16.80 -3.93
CA ARG A 181 -2.02 17.26 -5.31
C ARG A 181 -2.39 16.03 -6.10
N THR A 182 -3.59 15.99 -6.65
CA THR A 182 -4.18 14.80 -7.30
C THR A 182 -3.25 14.21 -8.36
N GLY A 183 -2.26 14.97 -8.83
CA GLY A 183 -1.15 14.55 -9.68
C GLY A 183 -0.08 13.62 -9.07
N GLU A 184 0.13 13.55 -7.74
CA GLU A 184 1.15 12.67 -7.13
C GLU A 184 0.76 11.19 -7.23
N LEU A 185 -0.52 10.89 -7.01
CA LEU A 185 -1.05 9.53 -7.19
C LEU A 185 -1.58 9.24 -8.62
N SER A 186 -1.95 10.27 -9.41
CA SER A 186 -2.67 10.07 -10.68
C SER A 186 -1.87 10.32 -11.98
N ARG A 187 -0.75 11.05 -12.02
CA ARG A 187 -0.07 11.37 -13.30
C ARG A 187 1.41 11.71 -13.16
N LYS A 188 2.28 10.76 -13.53
CA LYS A 188 3.55 11.04 -14.25
C LYS A 188 3.79 9.97 -15.33
N ARG A 189 2.96 9.96 -16.37
CA ARG A 189 3.39 9.52 -17.71
C ARG A 189 3.24 10.72 -18.63
N GLY A 190 4.38 11.23 -19.08
CA GLY A 190 4.44 12.36 -20.00
C GLY A 190 5.75 13.12 -19.89
N THR A 191 6.63 12.83 -20.84
CA THR A 191 7.92 13.48 -21.17
C THR A 191 9.17 12.91 -20.49
N GLY A 192 10.13 12.56 -21.35
CA GLY A 192 11.33 11.79 -21.07
C GLY A 192 12.27 12.46 -20.09
N ARG A 193 12.54 11.74 -19.01
CA ARG A 193 13.86 11.50 -18.40
C ARG A 193 13.61 10.44 -17.35
N HIS A 194 14.62 9.65 -17.03
CA HIS A 194 14.56 8.66 -15.95
C HIS A 194 14.38 9.36 -14.58
N THR A 195 13.21 9.94 -14.31
CA THR A 195 12.92 10.57 -13.03
C THR A 195 12.38 9.49 -12.10
N THR A 196 13.26 8.93 -11.28
CA THR A 196 12.94 7.99 -10.20
C THR A 196 11.90 8.64 -9.28
N VAL A 197 10.61 8.32 -9.48
CA VAL A 197 9.57 8.74 -8.54
C VAL A 197 9.80 7.90 -7.28
N SER A 198 10.23 8.54 -6.20
CA SER A 198 10.50 7.91 -4.92
C SER A 198 9.18 7.57 -4.22
N ALA A 199 9.10 6.39 -3.62
CA ALA A 199 8.02 6.06 -2.69
C ALA A 199 8.03 7.02 -1.49
N SER A 200 6.86 7.40 -0.98
CA SER A 200 6.69 8.26 0.19
C SER A 200 5.58 7.76 1.12
N LEU A 201 5.62 8.19 2.38
CA LEU A 201 4.51 8.03 3.33
C LEU A 201 3.84 9.39 3.51
N ILE A 202 2.53 9.41 3.38
CA ILE A 202 1.68 10.56 3.62
C ILE A 202 1.13 10.43 5.04
N GLN A 203 1.36 11.43 5.88
CA GLN A 203 0.75 11.49 7.21
C GLN A 203 -0.63 12.12 7.11
N LEU A 204 -1.63 11.43 7.66
CA LEU A 204 -3.00 11.91 7.77
C LEU A 204 -3.17 12.70 9.08
N GLY A 205 -4.14 13.60 9.14
CA GLY A 205 -4.43 14.40 10.35
C GLY A 205 -4.86 13.54 11.54
N CYS A 206 -5.41 12.35 11.28
CA CYS A 206 -5.72 11.37 12.32
C CYS A 206 -4.51 10.56 12.83
N GLY A 207 -3.28 10.82 12.33
CA GLY A 207 -2.04 10.19 12.78
C GLY A 207 -1.60 8.95 12.01
N GLY A 208 -2.47 8.39 11.16
CA GLY A 208 -2.13 7.28 10.28
C GLY A 208 -1.22 7.66 9.10
N LEU A 209 -0.55 6.67 8.53
CA LEU A 209 0.36 6.83 7.40
C LEU A 209 -0.15 6.07 6.18
N VAL A 210 -0.20 6.73 5.03
CA VAL A 210 -0.56 6.11 3.74
C VAL A 210 0.65 6.04 2.83
N ALA A 211 0.99 4.85 2.34
CA ALA A 211 2.07 4.68 1.38
C ALA A 211 1.64 5.09 -0.03
N ASP A 212 2.33 6.05 -0.62
CA ASP A 212 2.29 6.36 -2.04
C ASP A 212 3.52 5.76 -2.71
N THR A 213 3.31 4.69 -3.50
CA THR A 213 4.39 4.10 -4.29
C THR A 213 4.03 3.96 -5.76
N PRO A 214 4.92 4.39 -6.68
CA PRO A 214 4.83 4.11 -8.11
C PRO A 214 5.10 2.62 -8.37
N GLY A 215 4.08 1.80 -8.18
CA GLY A 215 4.19 0.35 -8.34
C GLY A 215 2.86 -0.37 -8.12
N PHE A 216 2.07 0.08 -7.15
CA PHE A 216 0.78 -0.52 -6.80
C PHE A 216 -0.33 -0.32 -7.85
N SER A 217 -0.08 0.51 -8.87
CA SER A 217 -0.97 0.73 -10.01
C SER A 217 -0.73 -0.26 -11.17
N ASP A 218 0.40 -0.99 -11.19
CA ASP A 218 0.82 -1.94 -12.24
C ASP A 218 1.12 -3.36 -11.66
N VAL A 219 0.31 -3.82 -10.69
CA VAL A 219 0.52 -5.08 -9.93
C VAL A 219 0.30 -6.36 -10.76
N GLY A 220 -0.15 -6.24 -12.01
CA GLY A 220 -0.48 -7.37 -12.89
C GLY A 220 0.66 -8.35 -13.21
N LEU A 221 1.88 -8.16 -12.70
CA LEU A 221 3.08 -8.93 -13.03
C LEU A 221 3.92 -9.37 -11.82
N TRP A 222 3.40 -9.28 -10.59
CA TRP A 222 4.20 -9.56 -9.39
C TRP A 222 4.34 -11.07 -9.19
N GLY A 223 5.57 -11.57 -9.31
CA GLY A 223 5.85 -12.99 -9.38
C GLY A 223 5.77 -13.67 -8.02
N VAL A 224 4.63 -14.26 -7.72
CA VAL A 224 4.49 -15.26 -6.65
C VAL A 224 4.94 -16.59 -7.24
N ARG A 225 5.83 -17.33 -6.55
CA ARG A 225 6.23 -18.65 -7.04
C ARG A 225 5.05 -19.59 -6.96
N ARG A 226 4.89 -20.48 -7.95
CA ARG A 226 3.78 -21.45 -7.97
C ARG A 226 3.70 -22.30 -6.69
N SER A 227 4.83 -22.54 -6.05
CA SER A 227 4.99 -23.31 -4.81
C SER A 227 4.64 -22.55 -3.53
N GLU A 228 4.36 -21.24 -3.61
CA GLU A 228 3.97 -20.41 -2.47
C GLU A 228 2.47 -20.09 -2.52
N LEU A 229 1.82 -20.29 -3.67
CA LEU A 229 0.42 -19.92 -3.92
C LEU A 229 -0.56 -20.56 -2.93
N ASP A 230 -0.38 -21.83 -2.60
CA ASP A 230 -1.22 -22.57 -1.65
C ASP A 230 -1.18 -21.98 -0.23
N THR A 231 -0.03 -21.51 0.24
CA THR A 231 0.08 -20.86 1.56
C THR A 231 -0.53 -19.45 1.61
N CYS A 232 -0.74 -18.83 0.45
CA CYS A 232 -1.19 -17.46 0.31
C CYS A 232 -2.71 -17.29 0.29
N PHE A 233 -3.48 -18.38 0.33
CA PHE A 233 -4.93 -18.38 0.45
C PHE A 233 -5.29 -18.97 1.81
N PRO A 234 -5.92 -18.21 2.73
CA PRO A 234 -6.33 -18.68 4.05
C PRO A 234 -7.07 -20.02 4.01
N GLU A 235 -7.89 -20.25 2.99
CA GLU A 235 -8.68 -21.47 2.77
C GLU A 235 -7.86 -22.71 2.42
N PHE A 236 -6.59 -22.56 2.02
CA PHE A 236 -5.68 -23.66 1.72
C PHE A 236 -4.66 -23.92 2.83
N ARG A 237 -4.69 -23.15 3.93
CA ARG A 237 -3.84 -23.42 5.08
C ARG A 237 -4.26 -24.75 5.73
N PRO A 238 -3.33 -25.66 6.05
CA PRO A 238 -3.67 -26.86 6.81
C PRO A 238 -4.28 -26.47 8.16
N LEU A 239 -5.35 -27.17 8.56
CA LEU A 239 -5.98 -27.06 9.88
C LEU A 239 -5.00 -27.33 11.02
#